data_AF-D8TXZ9-F1
#
_entry.id   AF-D8TXZ9-F1
#
_cell.length_a   1.000
_cell.length_b   1.000
_cell.length_c   1.000
_cell.angle_alpha   90.00
_cell.angle_beta   90.00
_cell.angle_gamma   90.00
#
_symmetry.space_group_name_H-M   'P 1'
#
loop_
_entity.id
_entity.type
_entity.pdbx_description
1 polymer ?
#
loop_
_entity_poly.entity_id
_entity_poly.type
_entity_poly.pdbx_seq_one_letter_code
_entity_poly.pdbx_strand_id
1 'polypeptide(L)'
;MELRTSLGKAALAKVMGRLIESLEGVLLYRSNGAWFIKVLDSNFIEKFYRLPVQPLDSRGKPIPAGSYVSLVNRVRSAFLDAGGYAEFFSNCSYGKMVFDRQAFTVVSTVVPCSLELVNKCDEDVISTAAQAQLQPGFLNSGLFTQLVYVLPDGMLFTCNWVGLAELPGTQSWFTPDSQGIFSKGTVMQELLHNFGLYHGWKDGVEYMDDSTSMGFGDSCPSAPELRLLGWATPLAQLNSSSLPVGVYMTYTLTATYVKSSGVMIWIQPDWLGSLYNSESIISCKAAAQTCLSSTFISCCRNIYLALRGRAAGDQDLLQDYNGKVSMHEVIQDMDNNGTLGVIDDPKVSITGVLRPSASVALFNYKVHILTGALSNSGTSITIKICRFTESPAECEDVPS
;
A
#
# COMPACT_ATOMS: atom_id res chain seq x y z
N MET A 1 -9.23 48.74 -31.43
CA MET A 1 -9.57 48.38 -30.03
C MET A 1 -9.19 46.93 -29.85
N GLU A 2 -7.96 46.70 -29.38
CA GLU A 2 -7.45 45.37 -29.01
C GLU A 2 -8.18 44.89 -27.75
N LEU A 3 -8.69 43.66 -27.77
CA LEU A 3 -8.97 42.90 -26.55
C LEU A 3 -8.15 41.61 -26.64
N ARG A 4 -6.98 41.67 -26.02
CA ARG A 4 -6.15 40.52 -25.67
C ARG A 4 -6.82 39.79 -24.51
N THR A 5 -7.19 38.54 -24.69
CA THR A 5 -7.23 37.57 -23.59
C THR A 5 -6.43 36.34 -24.01
N SER A 6 -5.22 36.26 -23.46
CA SER A 6 -4.33 35.12 -23.54
C SER A 6 -4.91 33.96 -22.72
N LEU A 7 -5.59 33.03 -23.37
CA LEU A 7 -5.67 31.66 -22.87
C LEU A 7 -4.47 30.91 -23.45
N GLY A 8 -3.46 30.69 -22.61
CA GLY A 8 -2.23 30.02 -22.97
C GLY A 8 -2.48 28.58 -23.42
N LYS A 9 -1.60 28.07 -24.29
CA LYS A 9 -1.61 26.70 -24.84
C LYS A 9 -1.76 25.57 -23.79
N ALA A 10 -1.51 25.85 -22.51
CA ALA A 10 -1.72 24.93 -21.40
C ALA A 10 -3.21 24.69 -21.05
N ALA A 11 -4.11 25.64 -21.32
CA ALA A 11 -5.54 25.48 -21.03
C ALA A 11 -6.26 24.61 -22.07
N LEU A 12 -5.79 24.60 -23.33
CA LEU A 12 -6.35 23.76 -24.38
C LEU A 12 -5.98 22.27 -24.22
N ALA A 13 -4.81 21.98 -23.63
CA ALA A 13 -4.40 20.61 -23.30
C ALA A 13 -5.23 20.00 -22.15
N LYS A 14 -5.76 20.83 -21.25
CA LYS A 14 -6.51 20.39 -20.06
C LYS A 14 -7.99 20.11 -20.33
N VAL A 15 -8.54 20.63 -21.44
CA VAL A 15 -9.95 20.45 -21.83
C VAL A 15 -10.14 19.28 -22.81
N MET A 16 -9.12 18.90 -23.58
CA MET A 16 -9.26 17.86 -24.62
C MET A 16 -8.70 16.48 -24.28
N GLY A 17 -8.17 16.28 -23.07
CA GLY A 17 -7.89 14.93 -22.52
C GLY A 17 -9.14 14.17 -22.05
N ARG A 18 -10.35 14.66 -22.36
CA ARG A 18 -11.63 14.20 -21.81
C ARG A 18 -12.51 13.37 -22.77
N LEU A 19 -11.95 12.82 -23.86
CA LEU A 19 -12.73 12.13 -24.90
C LEU A 19 -12.06 10.85 -25.43
N ILE A 20 -11.32 10.15 -24.57
CA ILE A 20 -10.83 8.80 -24.84
C ILE A 20 -11.50 7.87 -23.83
N GLU A 21 -12.82 7.76 -23.93
CA GLU A 21 -13.54 6.64 -23.31
C GLU A 21 -13.05 5.35 -24.02
N SER A 22 -12.16 4.59 -23.38
CA SER A 22 -11.86 3.20 -23.73
C SER A 22 -11.62 2.90 -25.23
N LEU A 23 -10.92 3.77 -25.96
CA LEU A 23 -10.63 3.49 -27.38
C LEU A 23 -9.60 2.35 -27.47
N GLU A 24 -10.09 1.13 -27.61
CA GLU A 24 -9.26 -0.03 -27.93
C GLU A 24 -9.12 -0.14 -29.45
N GLY A 25 -7.89 -0.09 -29.95
CA GLY A 25 -7.70 0.03 -31.38
C GLY A 25 -6.27 -0.07 -31.85
N VAL A 26 -6.12 -0.14 -33.17
CA VAL A 26 -4.80 -0.17 -33.81
C VAL A 26 -4.27 1.24 -33.88
N LEU A 27 -3.13 1.48 -33.23
CA LEU A 27 -2.39 2.72 -33.34
C LEU A 27 -1.86 2.89 -34.75
N LEU A 28 -2.15 4.01 -35.38
CA LEU A 28 -1.70 4.37 -36.71
C LEU A 28 -0.87 5.64 -36.64
N TYR A 29 0.28 5.63 -37.28
CA TYR A 29 1.03 6.85 -37.57
C TYR A 29 0.75 7.27 -39.00
N ARG A 30 0.21 8.47 -39.20
CA ARG A 30 0.07 9.06 -40.54
C ARG A 30 1.23 10.01 -40.81
N SER A 31 1.67 10.06 -42.07
CA SER A 31 2.83 10.83 -42.55
C SER A 31 2.77 12.35 -42.28
N ASN A 32 1.64 12.87 -41.83
CA ASN A 32 1.45 14.26 -41.41
C ASN A 32 1.82 14.52 -39.94
N GLY A 33 2.54 13.60 -39.29
CA GLY A 33 3.01 13.77 -37.92
C GLY A 33 1.93 13.61 -36.85
N ALA A 34 0.75 13.08 -37.21
CA ALA A 34 -0.33 12.83 -36.28
C ALA A 34 -0.53 11.34 -36.03
N TRP A 35 -0.69 11.00 -34.75
CA TRP A 35 -1.08 9.66 -34.31
C TRP A 35 -2.60 9.53 -34.33
N PHE A 36 -3.08 8.35 -34.70
CA PHE A 36 -4.49 8.00 -34.69
C PHE A 36 -4.67 6.65 -34.01
N ILE A 37 -5.79 6.43 -33.36
CA ILE A 37 -6.23 5.08 -32.99
C ILE A 37 -7.41 4.69 -33.88
N LYS A 38 -7.29 3.54 -34.53
CA LYS A 38 -8.34 2.94 -35.35
C LYS A 38 -9.12 1.96 -34.48
N VAL A 39 -10.37 2.28 -34.21
CA VAL A 39 -11.28 1.49 -33.39
C VAL A 39 -12.40 0.95 -34.28
N LEU A 40 -12.85 -0.27 -34.03
CA LEU A 40 -14.07 -0.82 -34.60
C LEU A 40 -15.20 -0.58 -33.60
N ASP A 41 -16.28 0.06 -34.03
CA ASP A 41 -17.47 0.19 -33.18
C ASP A 41 -18.31 -1.10 -33.17
N SER A 42 -19.41 -1.11 -32.40
CA SER A 42 -20.31 -2.26 -32.27
C SER A 42 -20.97 -2.71 -33.58
N ASN A 43 -20.90 -1.91 -34.64
CA ASN A 43 -21.40 -2.24 -35.99
C ASN A 43 -20.27 -2.61 -36.96
N PHE A 44 -19.05 -2.86 -36.46
CA PHE A 44 -17.85 -3.13 -37.25
C PHE A 44 -17.45 -1.98 -38.18
N ILE A 45 -17.82 -0.74 -37.86
CA ILE A 45 -17.42 0.44 -38.62
C ILE A 45 -16.10 0.97 -38.08
N GLU A 46 -15.11 1.16 -38.96
CA GLU A 46 -13.83 1.77 -38.59
C GLU A 46 -14.00 3.25 -38.25
N LYS A 47 -13.61 3.62 -37.02
CA LYS A 47 -13.50 5.00 -36.56
C LYS A 47 -12.04 5.33 -36.28
N PHE A 48 -11.64 6.54 -36.67
CA PHE A 48 -10.28 7.03 -36.46
C PHE A 48 -10.31 8.20 -35.50
N TYR A 49 -9.62 8.06 -34.38
CA TYR A 49 -9.53 9.11 -33.38
C TYR A 49 -8.11 9.65 -33.39
N ARG A 50 -7.98 10.95 -33.61
CA ARG A 50 -6.67 11.62 -33.61
C ARG A 50 -6.16 11.71 -32.17
N LEU A 51 -4.94 11.27 -31.95
CA LEU A 51 -4.25 11.38 -30.67
C LEU A 51 -3.40 12.66 -30.65
N PRO A 52 -3.36 13.39 -29.53
CA PRO A 52 -2.60 14.63 -29.42
C PRO A 52 -1.08 14.40 -29.39
N VAL A 53 -0.65 13.23 -28.92
CA VAL A 53 0.77 12.83 -28.80
C VAL A 53 0.94 11.33 -29.11
N GLN A 54 2.17 10.88 -29.30
CA GLN A 54 2.49 9.46 -29.44
C GLN A 54 2.20 8.72 -28.14
N PRO A 55 1.39 7.63 -28.17
CA PRO A 55 1.20 6.78 -26.99
C PRO A 55 2.49 6.14 -26.53
N LEU A 56 2.67 6.05 -25.22
CA LEU A 56 3.80 5.37 -24.59
C LEU A 56 3.30 4.08 -23.91
N ASP A 57 4.15 3.06 -23.86
CA ASP A 57 3.92 1.83 -23.10
C ASP A 57 4.05 2.10 -21.59
N SER A 58 3.79 1.08 -20.76
CA SER A 58 3.90 1.18 -19.29
C SER A 58 5.31 1.55 -18.80
N ARG A 59 6.34 1.48 -19.65
CA ARG A 59 7.73 1.84 -19.35
C ARG A 59 8.12 3.19 -19.93
N GLY A 60 7.14 3.98 -20.41
CA GLY A 60 7.37 5.27 -21.04
C GLY A 60 8.01 5.19 -22.43
N LYS A 61 8.05 4.02 -23.08
CA LYS A 61 8.60 3.86 -24.42
C LYS A 61 7.54 4.08 -25.49
N PRO A 62 7.86 4.71 -26.63
CA PRO A 62 6.87 4.94 -27.67
C PRO A 62 6.29 3.64 -28.25
N ILE A 63 4.95 3.56 -28.34
CA ILE A 63 4.25 2.42 -28.93
C ILE A 63 4.38 2.51 -30.47
N PRO A 64 4.85 1.44 -31.15
CA PRO A 64 4.97 1.43 -32.61
C PRO A 64 3.61 1.56 -33.33
N ALA A 65 3.61 2.20 -34.49
CA ALA A 65 2.45 2.13 -35.40
C ALA A 65 2.14 0.67 -35.78
N GLY A 66 0.87 0.35 -35.91
CA GLY A 66 0.35 -1.02 -36.08
C GLY A 66 0.05 -1.75 -34.78
N SER A 67 0.49 -1.23 -33.62
CA SER A 67 0.22 -1.87 -32.32
C SER A 67 -1.22 -1.67 -31.88
N TYR A 68 -1.86 -2.71 -31.37
CA TYR A 68 -3.17 -2.59 -30.74
C TYR A 68 -3.01 -2.08 -29.30
N VAL A 69 -3.68 -0.97 -28.96
CA VAL A 69 -3.71 -0.42 -27.60
C VAL A 69 -5.06 -0.77 -27.00
N SER A 70 -5.05 -1.56 -25.92
CA SER A 70 -6.25 -1.96 -25.20
C SER A 70 -6.01 -1.77 -23.71
N LEU A 71 -6.96 -1.14 -23.02
CA LEU A 71 -6.89 -0.98 -21.57
C LEU A 71 -6.92 -2.36 -20.90
N VAL A 72 -7.74 -3.27 -21.43
CA VAL A 72 -7.78 -4.68 -21.01
C VAL A 72 -6.39 -5.32 -21.05
N ASN A 73 -5.67 -5.19 -22.17
CA ASN A 73 -4.31 -5.73 -22.30
C ASN A 73 -3.30 -5.02 -21.39
N ARG A 74 -3.40 -3.69 -21.21
CA ARG A 74 -2.50 -2.95 -20.31
C ARG A 74 -2.68 -3.35 -18.86
N VAL A 75 -3.93 -3.46 -18.39
CA VAL A 75 -4.24 -3.93 -17.04
C VAL A 75 -3.77 -5.38 -16.88
N ARG A 76 -4.09 -6.25 -17.85
CA ARG A 76 -3.61 -7.64 -17.84
C ARG A 76 -2.07 -7.73 -17.75
N SER A 77 -1.34 -6.94 -18.54
CA SER A 77 0.12 -6.86 -18.48
C SER A 77 0.62 -6.33 -17.14
N ALA A 78 -0.01 -5.29 -16.58
CA ALA A 78 0.39 -4.75 -15.27
C ALA A 78 0.33 -5.81 -14.16
N PHE A 79 -0.67 -6.69 -14.20
CA PHE A 79 -0.77 -7.81 -13.26
C PHE A 79 0.16 -8.98 -13.60
N LEU A 80 0.21 -9.41 -14.86
CA LEU A 80 0.77 -10.72 -15.22
C LEU A 80 2.18 -10.70 -15.81
N ASP A 81 2.68 -9.57 -16.31
CA ASP A 81 4.04 -9.51 -16.85
C ASP A 81 5.08 -9.76 -15.74
N ALA A 82 6.32 -10.07 -16.13
CA ALA A 82 7.43 -10.21 -15.19
C ALA A 82 7.67 -8.88 -14.43
N GLY A 83 7.79 -8.94 -13.11
CA GLY A 83 7.81 -7.77 -12.23
C GLY A 83 6.46 -7.05 -12.07
N GLY A 84 5.37 -7.61 -12.61
CA GLY A 84 4.00 -7.13 -12.43
C GLY A 84 3.42 -7.43 -11.05
N TYR A 85 2.16 -7.05 -10.83
CA TYR A 85 1.51 -7.15 -9.52
C TYR A 85 1.47 -8.58 -8.99
N ALA A 86 1.24 -9.59 -9.83
CA ALA A 86 1.20 -10.97 -9.36
C ALA A 86 2.52 -11.41 -8.69
N GLU A 87 3.66 -10.96 -9.22
CA GLU A 87 4.98 -11.24 -8.63
C GLU A 87 5.24 -10.36 -7.41
N PHE A 88 4.91 -9.06 -7.47
CA PHE A 88 5.04 -8.14 -6.36
C PHE A 88 4.29 -8.62 -5.10
N PHE A 89 3.02 -8.99 -5.25
CA PHE A 89 2.20 -9.53 -4.15
C PHE A 89 2.73 -10.86 -3.64
N SER A 90 3.14 -11.77 -4.53
CA SER A 90 3.75 -13.04 -4.13
C SER A 90 5.02 -12.79 -3.32
N ASN A 91 5.85 -11.83 -3.71
CA ASN A 91 7.08 -11.50 -3.00
C ASN A 91 6.81 -10.85 -1.63
N CYS A 92 5.87 -9.90 -1.54
CA CYS A 92 5.52 -9.25 -0.27
C CYS A 92 4.80 -10.17 0.71
N SER A 93 4.09 -11.18 0.20
CA SER A 93 3.32 -12.12 1.01
C SER A 93 4.02 -13.45 1.27
N TYR A 94 5.25 -13.63 0.79
CA TYR A 94 5.98 -14.90 0.86
C TYR A 94 5.20 -16.07 0.22
N GLY A 95 4.50 -15.77 -0.88
CA GLY A 95 3.68 -16.73 -1.62
C GLY A 95 2.32 -17.03 -0.98
N LYS A 96 1.87 -16.24 0.01
CA LYS A 96 0.54 -16.41 0.62
C LYS A 96 -0.58 -15.72 -0.15
N MET A 97 -0.27 -14.63 -0.84
CA MET A 97 -1.18 -13.95 -1.75
C MET A 97 -0.68 -14.13 -3.17
N VAL A 98 -1.40 -14.98 -3.92
CA VAL A 98 -1.02 -15.40 -5.26
C VAL A 98 -2.18 -15.17 -6.20
N PHE A 99 -1.88 -14.64 -7.38
CA PHE A 99 -2.84 -14.53 -8.47
C PHE A 99 -2.75 -15.78 -9.33
N ASP A 100 -3.87 -16.45 -9.54
CA ASP A 100 -3.97 -17.50 -10.55
C ASP A 100 -3.83 -16.84 -11.92
N ARG A 101 -2.65 -16.98 -12.52
CA ARG A 101 -2.32 -16.37 -13.82
C ARG A 101 -3.15 -16.93 -14.97
N GLN A 102 -3.71 -18.13 -14.82
CA GLN A 102 -4.56 -18.77 -15.82
C GLN A 102 -6.02 -18.32 -15.68
N ALA A 103 -6.50 -18.17 -14.44
CA ALA A 103 -7.86 -17.68 -14.17
C ALA A 103 -7.99 -16.15 -14.21
N PHE A 104 -6.88 -15.40 -14.09
CA PHE A 104 -6.89 -13.93 -14.12
C PHE A 104 -7.50 -13.42 -15.42
N THR A 105 -8.63 -12.73 -15.28
CA THR A 105 -9.47 -12.31 -16.40
C THR A 105 -9.71 -10.81 -16.30
N VAL A 106 -9.52 -10.12 -17.43
CA VAL A 106 -9.86 -8.71 -17.58
C VAL A 106 -10.84 -8.63 -18.73
N VAL A 107 -11.98 -8.00 -18.48
CA VAL A 107 -13.04 -7.80 -19.46
C VAL A 107 -13.39 -6.33 -19.51
N SER A 108 -13.70 -5.83 -20.70
CA SER A 108 -14.29 -4.51 -20.87
C SER A 108 -15.80 -4.62 -20.84
N THR A 109 -16.45 -3.69 -20.14
CA THR A 109 -17.91 -3.59 -20.05
C THR A 109 -18.33 -2.17 -20.44
N VAL A 110 -19.36 -2.05 -21.27
CA VAL A 110 -19.94 -0.75 -21.62
C VAL A 110 -21.13 -0.50 -20.69
N VAL A 111 -20.97 0.46 -19.78
CA VAL A 111 -22.01 0.81 -18.81
C VAL A 111 -22.76 2.06 -19.28
N PRO A 112 -24.10 2.08 -19.33
CA PRO A 112 -24.86 3.29 -19.62
C PRO A 112 -24.57 4.40 -18.60
N CYS A 113 -24.17 5.58 -19.08
CA CYS A 113 -23.91 6.71 -18.20
C CYS A 113 -25.19 7.11 -17.43
N SER A 114 -25.09 7.17 -16.11
CA SER A 114 -26.14 7.68 -15.22
C SER A 114 -25.59 8.87 -14.41
N LEU A 115 -26.49 9.69 -13.85
CA LEU A 115 -26.09 10.78 -12.97
C LEU A 115 -25.34 10.28 -11.73
N GLU A 116 -25.70 9.10 -11.22
CA GLU A 116 -25.06 8.52 -10.04
C GLU A 116 -23.61 8.10 -10.35
N LEU A 117 -23.39 7.49 -11.52
CA LEU A 117 -22.06 7.14 -12.01
C LEU A 117 -21.20 8.40 -12.21
N VAL A 118 -21.69 9.37 -12.98
CA VAL A 118 -20.85 10.47 -13.49
C VAL A 118 -20.68 11.62 -12.49
N ASN A 119 -21.64 11.85 -11.60
CA ASN A 119 -21.61 12.97 -10.66
C ASN A 119 -21.40 12.57 -9.20
N LYS A 120 -21.76 11.35 -8.79
CA LYS A 120 -21.61 10.91 -7.40
C LYS A 120 -20.43 9.96 -7.20
N CYS A 121 -19.95 9.30 -8.26
CA CYS A 121 -18.97 8.22 -8.17
C CYS A 121 -19.36 7.17 -7.12
N ASP A 122 -20.64 6.77 -7.17
CA ASP A 122 -21.18 5.74 -6.29
C ASP A 122 -20.62 4.37 -6.70
N GLU A 123 -19.74 3.81 -5.86
CA GLU A 123 -18.98 2.60 -6.11
C GLU A 123 -19.86 1.35 -6.25
N ASP A 124 -20.97 1.28 -5.52
CA ASP A 124 -21.95 0.21 -5.57
C ASP A 124 -22.73 0.24 -6.88
N VAL A 125 -23.11 1.45 -7.34
CA VAL A 125 -23.75 1.62 -8.65
C VAL A 125 -22.77 1.28 -9.78
N ILE A 126 -21.49 1.68 -9.67
CA ILE A 126 -20.44 1.34 -10.64
C ILE A 126 -20.28 -0.18 -10.75
N SER A 127 -20.09 -0.87 -9.62
CA SER A 127 -19.86 -2.31 -9.59
C SER A 127 -21.08 -3.06 -10.11
N THR A 128 -22.28 -2.74 -9.62
CA THR A 128 -23.55 -3.36 -10.06
C THR A 128 -23.78 -3.18 -11.54
N ALA A 129 -23.57 -1.97 -12.07
CA ALA A 129 -23.82 -1.69 -13.48
C ALA A 129 -22.81 -2.38 -14.41
N ALA A 130 -21.55 -2.50 -13.99
CA ALA A 130 -20.52 -3.27 -14.70
C ALA A 130 -20.84 -4.78 -14.68
N GLN A 131 -21.18 -5.34 -13.52
CA GLN A 131 -21.54 -6.75 -13.39
C GLN A 131 -22.76 -7.12 -14.24
N ALA A 132 -23.74 -6.23 -14.35
CA ALA A 132 -24.95 -6.45 -15.17
C ALA A 132 -24.66 -6.58 -16.68
N GLN A 133 -23.48 -6.13 -17.16
CA GLN A 133 -23.07 -6.28 -18.56
C GLN A 133 -22.39 -7.63 -18.84
N LEU A 134 -22.07 -8.41 -17.81
CA LEU A 134 -21.42 -9.70 -17.96
C LEU A 134 -22.44 -10.76 -18.39
N GLN A 135 -21.96 -11.79 -19.09
CA GLN A 135 -22.83 -12.89 -19.49
C GLN A 135 -23.43 -13.57 -18.25
N PRO A 136 -24.72 -13.98 -18.29
CA PRO A 136 -25.33 -14.69 -17.18
C PRO A 136 -24.50 -15.90 -16.74
N GLY A 137 -24.22 -16.00 -15.44
CA GLY A 137 -23.42 -17.08 -14.87
C GLY A 137 -21.91 -16.84 -14.84
N PHE A 138 -21.40 -15.76 -15.44
CA PHE A 138 -19.97 -15.44 -15.42
C PHE A 138 -19.41 -15.32 -13.99
N LEU A 139 -20.15 -14.66 -13.09
CA LEU A 139 -19.76 -14.46 -11.68
C LEU A 139 -20.31 -15.53 -10.72
N ASN A 140 -21.30 -16.33 -11.13
CA ASN A 140 -22.07 -17.22 -10.23
C ASN A 140 -21.31 -18.46 -9.75
N SER A 141 -20.06 -18.62 -10.17
CA SER A 141 -19.33 -19.89 -10.12
C SER A 141 -18.30 -19.96 -9.00
N GLY A 142 -18.19 -18.91 -8.16
CA GLY A 142 -17.14 -18.82 -7.14
C GLY A 142 -15.72 -18.85 -7.73
N LEU A 143 -15.60 -18.63 -9.05
CA LEU A 143 -14.33 -18.67 -9.78
C LEU A 143 -13.41 -17.49 -9.43
N PHE A 144 -13.98 -16.40 -8.95
CA PHE A 144 -13.26 -15.19 -8.60
C PHE A 144 -13.40 -14.92 -7.11
N THR A 145 -12.26 -14.73 -6.45
CA THR A 145 -12.19 -14.37 -5.03
C THR A 145 -12.13 -12.86 -4.82
N GLN A 146 -11.84 -12.10 -5.87
CA GLN A 146 -11.63 -10.66 -5.84
C GLN A 146 -12.13 -10.05 -7.15
N LEU A 147 -12.81 -8.90 -7.07
CA LEU A 147 -13.32 -8.13 -8.20
C LEU A 147 -12.67 -6.75 -8.21
N VAL A 148 -12.05 -6.41 -9.34
CA VAL A 148 -11.37 -5.13 -9.53
C VAL A 148 -12.07 -4.35 -10.64
N TYR A 149 -12.52 -3.14 -10.31
CA TYR A 149 -13.18 -2.22 -11.22
C TYR A 149 -12.19 -1.14 -11.66
N VAL A 150 -11.95 -1.04 -12.96
CA VAL A 150 -11.15 0.05 -13.53
C VAL A 150 -12.10 1.05 -14.16
N LEU A 151 -12.11 2.26 -13.62
CA LEU A 151 -13.02 3.32 -14.03
C LEU A 151 -12.66 3.88 -15.42
N PRO A 152 -13.60 4.54 -16.11
CA PRO A 152 -13.30 5.34 -17.29
C PRO A 152 -12.36 6.52 -17.01
N ASP A 153 -11.64 6.95 -18.05
CA ASP A 153 -10.81 8.15 -18.01
C ASP A 153 -11.62 9.38 -17.59
N GLY A 154 -11.03 10.23 -16.74
CA GLY A 154 -11.66 11.48 -16.30
C GLY A 154 -12.54 11.36 -15.06
N MET A 155 -12.79 10.15 -14.55
CA MET A 155 -13.55 9.94 -13.31
C MET A 155 -12.82 10.42 -12.04
N LEU A 156 -11.49 10.61 -12.09
CA LEU A 156 -10.71 11.10 -10.94
C LEU A 156 -11.30 12.38 -10.30
N PHE A 157 -11.78 13.33 -11.11
CA PHE A 157 -12.35 14.58 -10.60
C PHE A 157 -13.73 14.39 -9.96
N THR A 158 -14.47 13.36 -10.35
CA THR A 158 -15.76 13.02 -9.75
C THR A 158 -15.53 12.26 -8.44
N CYS A 159 -14.66 11.26 -8.47
CA CYS A 159 -14.43 10.34 -7.35
C CYS A 159 -13.59 10.97 -6.23
N ASN A 160 -12.65 11.86 -6.56
CA ASN A 160 -11.68 12.44 -5.62
C ASN A 160 -10.77 11.41 -4.91
N TRP A 161 -10.68 10.21 -5.45
CA TRP A 161 -9.75 9.14 -5.05
C TRP A 161 -9.17 8.46 -6.29
N VAL A 162 -8.00 7.85 -6.13
CA VAL A 162 -7.31 7.09 -7.19
C VAL A 162 -7.50 5.57 -7.01
N GLY A 163 -7.78 5.16 -5.79
CA GLY A 163 -8.17 3.81 -5.37
C GLY A 163 -9.24 3.89 -4.28
N LEU A 164 -10.12 2.89 -4.25
CA LEU A 164 -11.11 2.66 -3.20
C LEU A 164 -11.29 1.15 -3.02
N ALA A 165 -11.62 0.70 -1.82
CA ALA A 165 -11.88 -0.70 -1.55
C ALA A 165 -12.87 -0.92 -0.40
N GLU A 166 -13.52 -2.07 -0.41
CA GLU A 166 -14.24 -2.58 0.75
C GLU A 166 -13.26 -2.93 1.88
N LEU A 167 -13.66 -2.67 3.13
CA LEU A 167 -12.83 -2.86 4.33
C LEU A 167 -13.61 -3.54 5.48
N PRO A 168 -13.46 -4.87 5.67
CA PRO A 168 -12.95 -5.86 4.71
C PRO A 168 -13.97 -6.15 3.59
N GLY A 169 -13.55 -6.90 2.57
CA GLY A 169 -14.44 -7.28 1.47
C GLY A 169 -13.73 -8.02 0.33
N THR A 170 -14.25 -7.87 -0.88
CA THR A 170 -13.75 -8.53 -2.10
C THR A 170 -13.74 -7.62 -3.33
N GLN A 171 -14.07 -6.33 -3.16
CA GLN A 171 -14.15 -5.37 -4.26
C GLN A 171 -13.18 -4.20 -4.06
N SER A 172 -12.58 -3.77 -5.17
CA SER A 172 -11.76 -2.56 -5.26
C SER A 172 -12.02 -1.81 -6.57
N TRP A 173 -11.89 -0.49 -6.53
CA TRP A 173 -12.08 0.41 -7.66
C TRP A 173 -10.85 1.28 -7.86
N PHE A 174 -10.50 1.54 -9.12
CA PHE A 174 -9.30 2.30 -9.47
C PHE A 174 -9.55 3.25 -10.62
N THR A 175 -8.92 4.43 -10.57
CA THR A 175 -8.78 5.25 -11.76
C THR A 175 -7.83 4.60 -12.78
N PRO A 176 -8.03 4.80 -14.09
CA PRO A 176 -7.26 4.15 -15.16
C PRO A 176 -5.90 4.83 -15.44
N ASP A 177 -5.25 5.39 -14.41
CA ASP A 177 -4.05 6.23 -14.55
C ASP A 177 -2.86 5.73 -13.71
N SER A 178 -1.75 6.48 -13.77
CA SER A 178 -0.50 6.13 -13.09
C SER A 178 -0.54 6.20 -11.57
N GLN A 179 -1.58 6.82 -10.99
CA GLN A 179 -1.81 6.86 -9.55
C GLN A 179 -2.86 5.84 -9.10
N GLY A 180 -3.73 5.36 -10.01
CA GLY A 180 -4.71 4.30 -9.76
C GLY A 180 -4.18 2.92 -10.13
N ILE A 181 -4.83 2.24 -11.09
CA ILE A 181 -4.58 0.83 -11.45
C ILE A 181 -3.15 0.56 -11.95
N PHE A 182 -2.39 1.59 -12.32
CA PHE A 182 -1.00 1.47 -12.77
C PHE A 182 0.04 1.80 -11.68
N SER A 183 -0.39 2.08 -10.45
CA SER A 183 0.45 2.27 -9.26
C SER A 183 0.53 0.99 -8.43
N LYS A 184 1.73 0.46 -8.18
CA LYS A 184 1.90 -0.79 -7.42
C LYS A 184 1.43 -0.64 -5.98
N GLY A 185 1.83 0.45 -5.32
CA GLY A 185 1.44 0.76 -3.95
C GLY A 185 -0.06 0.88 -3.82
N THR A 186 -0.72 1.63 -4.72
CA THR A 186 -2.19 1.79 -4.72
C THR A 186 -2.90 0.47 -4.94
N VAL A 187 -2.49 -0.34 -5.93
CA VAL A 187 -3.12 -1.66 -6.15
C VAL A 187 -2.96 -2.58 -4.94
N MET A 188 -1.81 -2.56 -4.27
CA MET A 188 -1.62 -3.32 -3.03
C MET A 188 -2.42 -2.77 -1.87
N GLN A 189 -2.49 -1.45 -1.69
CA GLN A 189 -3.30 -0.80 -0.66
C GLN A 189 -4.77 -1.25 -0.74
N GLU A 190 -5.40 -1.07 -1.91
CA GLU A 190 -6.82 -1.36 -2.08
C GLU A 190 -7.13 -2.84 -1.96
N LEU A 191 -6.27 -3.71 -2.49
CA LEU A 191 -6.47 -5.15 -2.31
C LEU A 191 -6.20 -5.61 -0.87
N LEU A 192 -5.38 -4.89 -0.09
CA LEU A 192 -5.15 -5.21 1.32
C LEU A 192 -6.24 -4.68 2.25
N HIS A 193 -6.96 -3.62 1.88
CA HIS A 193 -8.20 -3.22 2.55
C HIS A 193 -9.21 -4.36 2.56
N ASN A 194 -9.32 -5.13 1.48
CA ASN A 194 -10.19 -6.31 1.42
C ASN A 194 -9.84 -7.38 2.48
N PHE A 195 -8.62 -7.38 3.01
CA PHE A 195 -8.16 -8.25 4.11
C PHE A 195 -8.18 -7.57 5.49
N GLY A 196 -8.81 -6.41 5.63
CA GLY A 196 -8.96 -5.71 6.91
C GLY A 196 -7.81 -4.79 7.27
N LEU A 197 -6.87 -4.49 6.37
CA LEU A 197 -5.82 -3.52 6.65
C LEU A 197 -6.34 -2.09 6.51
N TYR A 198 -5.83 -1.18 7.35
CA TYR A 198 -6.13 0.24 7.31
C TYR A 198 -4.89 1.02 6.84
N HIS A 199 -5.06 2.31 6.56
CA HIS A 199 -3.97 3.17 6.15
C HIS A 199 -2.84 3.21 7.19
N GLY A 200 -1.62 3.36 6.70
CA GLY A 200 -0.42 3.62 7.47
C GLY A 200 -0.34 5.10 7.86
N TRP A 201 0.17 5.37 9.05
CA TRP A 201 0.23 6.70 9.65
C TRP A 201 1.66 7.14 9.89
N LYS A 202 1.86 8.46 9.95
CA LYS A 202 3.10 9.05 10.45
C LYS A 202 2.78 10.38 11.11
N ASP A 203 3.30 10.59 12.31
CA ASP A 203 3.12 11.83 13.07
C ASP A 203 1.64 12.25 13.22
N GLY A 204 0.74 11.26 13.35
CA GLY A 204 -0.71 11.50 13.47
C GLY A 204 -1.41 11.87 12.16
N VAL A 205 -0.73 11.76 11.01
CA VAL A 205 -1.28 12.02 9.67
C VAL A 205 -1.42 10.72 8.90
N GLU A 206 -2.62 10.50 8.36
CA GLU A 206 -2.95 9.35 7.51
C GLU A 206 -2.14 9.35 6.20
N TYR A 207 -1.86 8.17 5.67
CA TYR A 207 -1.07 7.90 4.46
C TYR A 207 0.40 8.28 4.48
N MET A 208 0.86 9.05 5.47
CA MET A 208 2.23 9.60 5.50
C MET A 208 3.34 8.58 5.84
N ASP A 209 3.00 7.29 5.94
CA ASP A 209 3.99 6.22 6.02
C ASP A 209 4.44 5.77 4.62
N ASP A 210 5.44 6.44 4.06
CA ASP A 210 6.00 6.10 2.74
C ASP A 210 6.83 4.79 2.73
N SER A 211 6.87 4.05 3.85
CA SER A 211 7.60 2.78 3.99
C SER A 211 6.75 1.52 3.73
N THR A 212 5.47 1.69 3.41
CA THR A 212 4.51 0.61 3.17
C THR A 212 3.50 1.03 2.10
N SER A 213 2.91 0.06 1.40
CA SER A 213 1.76 0.25 0.53
C SER A 213 0.50 0.72 1.24
N MET A 214 0.41 0.60 2.58
CA MET A 214 -0.72 1.16 3.31
C MET A 214 -0.59 2.67 3.53
N GLY A 215 0.57 3.27 3.26
CA GLY A 215 0.72 4.71 3.08
C GLY A 215 0.99 5.05 1.60
N PHE A 216 1.72 6.12 1.31
CA PHE A 216 2.07 6.48 -0.07
C PHE A 216 3.23 5.68 -0.68
N GLY A 217 3.72 4.62 -0.02
CA GLY A 217 4.87 3.86 -0.48
C GLY A 217 4.55 2.80 -1.55
N ASP A 218 5.44 2.62 -2.53
CA ASP A 218 5.39 1.49 -3.49
C ASP A 218 6.15 0.25 -2.96
N SER A 219 5.91 -0.14 -1.71
CA SER A 219 6.69 -1.18 -1.04
C SER A 219 5.80 -2.19 -0.30
N CYS A 220 6.38 -3.27 0.20
CA CYS A 220 5.62 -4.28 0.92
C CYS A 220 5.02 -3.75 2.23
N PRO A 221 4.03 -4.45 2.79
CA PRO A 221 3.44 -4.09 4.07
C PRO A 221 4.48 -3.95 5.19
N SER A 222 4.18 -3.09 6.17
CA SER A 222 4.99 -2.91 7.36
C SER A 222 4.99 -4.18 8.24
N ALA A 223 5.92 -4.29 9.18
CA ALA A 223 5.96 -5.45 10.07
C ALA A 223 4.65 -5.76 10.82
N PRO A 224 3.96 -4.79 11.44
CA PRO A 224 2.66 -5.08 12.06
C PRO A 224 1.60 -5.54 11.06
N GLU A 225 1.56 -4.97 9.86
CA GLU A 225 0.65 -5.40 8.78
C GLU A 225 0.97 -6.84 8.32
N LEU A 226 2.25 -7.17 8.12
CA LEU A 226 2.70 -8.52 7.77
C LEU A 226 2.34 -9.55 8.84
N ARG A 227 2.43 -9.18 10.13
CA ARG A 227 2.01 -10.05 11.23
C ARG A 227 0.50 -10.23 11.24
N LEU A 228 -0.26 -9.14 11.06
CA LEU A 228 -1.73 -9.17 11.05
C LEU A 228 -2.27 -10.07 9.94
N LEU A 229 -1.72 -9.95 8.73
CA LEU A 229 -2.06 -10.83 7.61
C LEU A 229 -1.59 -12.28 7.81
N GLY A 230 -0.82 -12.55 8.88
CA GLY A 230 -0.16 -13.83 9.11
C GLY A 230 0.89 -14.14 8.05
N TRP A 231 1.40 -13.16 7.31
CA TRP A 231 2.41 -13.33 6.26
C TRP A 231 3.81 -13.52 6.82
N ALA A 232 4.11 -12.86 7.94
CA ALA A 232 5.37 -13.01 8.65
C ALA A 232 5.17 -13.23 10.15
N THR A 233 6.20 -13.76 10.82
CA THR A 233 6.19 -13.99 12.27
C THR A 233 7.30 -13.25 13.00
N PRO A 234 7.09 -12.87 14.28
CA PRO A 234 8.14 -12.31 15.12
C PRO A 234 9.29 -13.29 15.36
N LEU A 235 10.51 -12.74 15.41
CA LEU A 235 11.70 -13.40 15.93
C LEU A 235 11.64 -13.53 17.45
N ALA A 236 11.12 -12.48 18.09
CA ALA A 236 10.93 -12.40 19.52
C ALA A 236 9.71 -11.54 19.84
N GLN A 237 9.00 -11.95 20.89
CA GLN A 237 7.94 -11.17 21.53
C GLN A 237 8.45 -10.75 22.92
N LEU A 238 8.63 -9.45 23.12
CA LEU A 238 9.26 -8.88 24.30
C LEU A 238 8.21 -8.25 25.20
N ASN A 239 8.16 -8.67 26.46
CA ASN A 239 7.30 -8.11 27.50
C ASN A 239 8.04 -8.15 28.85
N SER A 240 7.37 -7.83 29.95
CA SER A 240 7.98 -7.78 31.28
C SER A 240 8.64 -9.07 31.73
N SER A 241 8.20 -10.22 31.20
CA SER A 241 8.73 -11.54 31.51
C SER A 241 9.96 -11.93 30.67
N SER A 242 10.10 -11.38 29.46
CA SER A 242 11.17 -11.73 28.51
C SER A 242 12.22 -10.63 28.30
N LEU A 243 11.97 -9.42 28.79
CA LEU A 243 12.88 -8.28 28.71
C LEU A 243 13.22 -7.75 30.12
N PRO A 244 14.27 -8.26 30.78
CA PRO A 244 14.67 -7.82 32.12
C PRO A 244 15.05 -6.32 32.15
N VAL A 245 14.93 -5.70 33.33
CA VAL A 245 15.39 -4.31 33.52
C VAL A 245 16.91 -4.26 33.51
N GLY A 246 17.50 -3.25 32.86
CA GLY A 246 18.92 -2.91 32.93
C GLY A 246 19.84 -3.85 32.17
N VAL A 247 19.29 -4.78 31.37
CA VAL A 247 20.08 -5.79 30.67
C VAL A 247 19.74 -5.78 29.19
N TYR A 248 20.76 -5.69 28.34
CA TYR A 248 20.59 -5.84 26.89
C TYR A 248 20.32 -7.28 26.49
N MET A 249 19.22 -7.46 25.79
CA MET A 249 18.93 -8.66 25.01
C MET A 249 19.37 -8.43 23.56
N THR A 250 20.17 -9.35 23.01
CA THR A 250 20.75 -9.23 21.67
C THR A 250 20.05 -10.17 20.69
N TYR A 251 19.70 -9.64 19.51
CA TYR A 251 19.06 -10.37 18.42
C TYR A 251 19.76 -10.10 17.09
N THR A 252 19.67 -11.04 16.14
CA THR A 252 20.04 -10.81 14.74
C THR A 252 18.77 -10.75 13.90
N LEU A 253 18.41 -9.54 13.49
CA LEU A 253 17.23 -9.28 12.69
C LEU A 253 17.55 -9.45 11.21
N THR A 254 16.80 -10.29 10.52
CA THR A 254 16.91 -10.49 9.06
C THR A 254 15.99 -9.50 8.34
N ALA A 255 16.40 -9.03 7.16
CA ALA A 255 15.57 -8.15 6.35
C ALA A 255 14.26 -8.85 5.93
N THR A 256 13.15 -8.11 5.93
CA THR A 256 11.80 -8.66 5.69
C THR A 256 11.68 -9.39 4.36
N TYR A 257 12.32 -8.92 3.29
CA TYR A 257 12.23 -9.57 1.97
C TYR A 257 12.90 -10.96 1.88
N VAL A 258 13.67 -11.38 2.89
CA VAL A 258 14.49 -12.62 2.84
C VAL A 258 13.67 -13.87 3.16
N LYS A 259 12.80 -13.80 4.18
CA LYS A 259 12.00 -14.94 4.68
C LYS A 259 10.79 -14.45 5.45
N SER A 260 9.79 -15.32 5.65
CA SER A 260 8.58 -14.99 6.42
C SER A 260 8.76 -15.15 7.94
N SER A 261 9.60 -16.09 8.38
CA SER A 261 9.72 -16.43 9.79
C SER A 261 10.82 -15.63 10.50
N GLY A 262 10.49 -15.00 11.62
CA GLY A 262 11.48 -14.38 12.49
C GLY A 262 12.12 -13.12 11.89
N VAL A 263 11.33 -12.23 11.31
CA VAL A 263 11.80 -11.01 10.61
C VAL A 263 11.45 -9.70 11.30
N MET A 264 10.83 -9.77 12.47
CA MET A 264 10.47 -8.61 13.26
C MET A 264 10.62 -8.88 14.76
N ILE A 265 10.82 -7.85 15.56
CA ILE A 265 10.69 -7.93 17.02
C ILE A 265 9.40 -7.21 17.39
N TRP A 266 8.57 -7.85 18.23
CA TRP A 266 7.31 -7.31 18.72
C TRP A 266 7.45 -7.01 20.21
N ILE A 267 7.34 -5.75 20.62
CA ILE A 267 7.51 -5.30 22.00
C ILE A 267 6.13 -4.89 22.54
N GLN A 268 5.75 -5.54 23.64
CA GLN A 268 4.55 -5.32 24.43
C GLN A 268 4.97 -4.70 25.78
N PRO A 269 4.95 -3.37 25.91
CA PRO A 269 5.43 -2.67 27.10
C PRO A 269 4.45 -2.75 28.29
N ASP A 270 4.06 -3.96 28.69
CA ASP A 270 3.16 -4.29 29.81
C ASP A 270 3.65 -3.78 31.17
N TRP A 271 4.94 -3.50 31.30
CA TRP A 271 5.57 -2.87 32.46
C TRP A 271 5.22 -1.39 32.64
N LEU A 272 4.54 -0.75 31.67
CA LEU A 272 3.98 0.59 31.84
C LEU A 272 2.72 0.61 32.73
N GLY A 273 2.30 -0.56 33.24
CA GLY A 273 1.28 -0.67 34.27
C GLY A 273 -0.14 -0.59 33.73
N SER A 274 -1.07 -0.06 34.53
CA SER A 274 -2.51 -0.02 34.19
C SER A 274 -2.82 0.79 32.93
N LEU A 275 -1.96 1.73 32.56
CA LEU A 275 -2.09 2.52 31.33
C LEU A 275 -1.86 1.69 30.06
N TYR A 276 -1.06 0.63 30.14
CA TYR A 276 -0.97 -0.38 29.10
C TYR A 276 -2.01 -1.48 29.34
N ASN A 277 -2.29 -1.92 30.56
CA ASN A 277 -3.22 -3.04 30.75
C ASN A 277 -4.71 -2.68 30.77
N SER A 278 -5.10 -1.46 30.37
CA SER A 278 -6.53 -1.08 30.41
C SER A 278 -7.32 -1.78 29.31
N GLU A 279 -8.15 -2.75 29.69
CA GLU A 279 -8.99 -3.53 28.77
C GLU A 279 -10.11 -2.71 28.11
N SER A 280 -10.46 -1.55 28.66
CA SER A 280 -11.47 -0.69 28.03
C SER A 280 -10.90 0.00 26.79
N ILE A 281 -11.37 -0.39 25.60
CA ILE A 281 -11.16 0.31 24.32
C ILE A 281 -11.42 1.83 24.47
N ILE A 282 -12.41 2.20 25.29
CA ILE A 282 -12.76 3.59 25.61
C ILE A 282 -11.61 4.30 26.35
N SER A 283 -10.89 3.63 27.26
CA SER A 283 -9.76 4.26 27.96
C SER A 283 -8.54 4.38 27.07
N CYS A 284 -8.22 3.40 26.21
CA CYS A 284 -7.08 3.55 25.31
C CYS A 284 -7.35 4.57 24.18
N LYS A 285 -8.58 4.65 23.65
CA LYS A 285 -8.94 5.70 22.66
C LYS A 285 -9.05 7.09 23.29
N ALA A 286 -9.70 7.22 24.45
CA ALA A 286 -9.76 8.50 25.17
C ALA A 286 -8.38 8.93 25.69
N ALA A 287 -7.56 7.98 26.16
CA ALA A 287 -6.16 8.22 26.50
C ALA A 287 -5.37 8.61 25.26
N ALA A 288 -5.48 7.90 24.13
CA ALA A 288 -4.79 8.26 22.89
C ALA A 288 -5.15 9.69 22.44
N GLN A 289 -6.43 10.08 22.53
CA GLN A 289 -6.88 11.44 22.20
C GLN A 289 -6.34 12.51 23.17
N THR A 290 -6.19 12.19 24.46
CA THR A 290 -5.56 13.08 25.46
C THR A 290 -4.02 13.02 25.45
N CYS A 291 -3.45 11.94 24.93
CA CYS A 291 -2.03 11.73 24.67
C CYS A 291 -1.57 12.48 23.42
N LEU A 292 -2.47 12.79 22.48
CA LEU A 292 -2.18 13.67 21.34
C LEU A 292 -2.01 15.14 21.74
N SER A 293 -2.57 15.58 22.88
CA SER A 293 -2.44 16.96 23.37
C SER A 293 -1.34 17.17 24.40
N SER A 294 -0.65 16.11 24.84
CA SER A 294 0.47 16.22 25.77
C SER A 294 1.67 15.46 25.21
N THR A 295 2.79 16.14 25.12
CA THR A 295 4.04 15.73 24.46
C THR A 295 4.71 14.47 25.04
N PHE A 296 4.03 13.66 25.87
CA PHE A 296 4.70 12.79 26.84
C PHE A 296 4.09 11.43 27.14
N ILE A 297 2.99 11.00 26.51
CA ILE A 297 2.39 9.72 26.90
C ILE A 297 2.06 8.86 25.68
N SER A 298 2.87 7.83 25.43
CA SER A 298 2.46 6.72 24.55
C SER A 298 1.78 5.65 25.39
N CYS A 299 0.48 5.84 25.66
CA CYS A 299 -0.33 4.82 26.33
C CYS A 299 -0.84 3.82 25.29
N CYS A 300 -0.82 2.53 25.65
CA CYS A 300 -1.48 1.46 24.91
C CYS A 300 -0.93 1.12 23.52
N ARG A 301 0.38 1.23 23.26
CA ARG A 301 0.96 0.85 21.96
C ARG A 301 1.99 -0.26 22.05
N ASN A 302 1.93 -1.17 21.09
CA ASN A 302 2.98 -2.14 20.83
C ASN A 302 4.00 -1.54 19.85
N ILE A 303 5.27 -1.93 19.96
CA ILE A 303 6.34 -1.51 19.03
C ILE A 303 6.76 -2.69 18.17
N TYR A 304 6.93 -2.45 16.88
CA TYR A 304 7.49 -3.39 15.92
C TYR A 304 8.81 -2.86 15.37
N LEU A 305 9.82 -3.72 15.33
CA LEU A 305 11.13 -3.42 14.75
C LEU A 305 11.39 -4.39 13.60
N ALA A 306 11.66 -3.87 12.41
CA ALA A 306 11.94 -4.69 11.22
C ALA A 306 13.02 -4.07 10.34
N LEU A 307 14.01 -4.87 9.95
CA LEU A 307 15.01 -4.45 8.97
C LEU A 307 14.35 -4.45 7.58
N ARG A 308 14.35 -3.30 6.91
CA ARG A 308 13.84 -3.14 5.53
C ARG A 308 15.00 -2.92 4.57
N GLY A 309 14.84 -3.36 3.32
CA GLY A 309 15.86 -3.17 2.28
C GLY A 309 15.31 -3.37 0.88
N ARG A 310 15.94 -2.72 -0.11
CA ARG A 310 15.51 -2.71 -1.52
C ARG A 310 15.79 -4.04 -2.22
N ALA A 311 14.89 -5.00 -2.09
CA ALA A 311 14.96 -6.27 -2.81
C ALA A 311 13.60 -6.97 -2.86
N ALA A 312 13.43 -7.86 -3.85
CA ALA A 312 12.19 -8.60 -4.11
C ALA A 312 10.96 -7.66 -4.15
N GLY A 313 9.97 -7.86 -3.27
CA GLY A 313 8.81 -6.99 -3.21
C GLY A 313 9.14 -5.55 -2.77
N ASP A 314 10.18 -5.35 -1.97
CA ASP A 314 10.62 -4.02 -1.52
C ASP A 314 11.54 -3.32 -2.54
N GLN A 315 11.57 -3.73 -3.81
CA GLN A 315 12.49 -3.16 -4.81
C GLN A 315 12.38 -1.62 -4.93
N ASP A 316 11.18 -1.07 -4.78
CA ASP A 316 10.88 0.36 -4.91
C ASP A 316 10.89 1.11 -3.54
N LEU A 317 11.23 0.43 -2.44
CA LEU A 317 11.32 1.02 -1.09
C LEU A 317 12.20 2.28 -1.07
N LEU A 318 11.73 3.40 -0.50
CA LEU A 318 12.51 4.64 -0.51
C LEU A 318 13.86 4.51 0.23
N GLN A 319 14.85 5.31 -0.20
CA GLN A 319 16.21 5.28 0.36
C GLN A 319 16.24 5.65 1.85
N ASP A 320 15.23 6.38 2.32
CA ASP A 320 15.06 6.71 3.72
C ASP A 320 14.77 5.50 4.61
N TYR A 321 14.33 4.37 4.04
CA TYR A 321 14.05 3.11 4.75
C TYR A 321 15.02 1.98 4.39
N ASN A 322 15.67 2.07 3.22
CA ASN A 322 16.57 1.04 2.71
C ASN A 322 17.78 0.80 3.61
N GLY A 323 17.96 -0.45 4.07
CA GLY A 323 19.08 -0.87 4.91
C GLY A 323 18.99 -0.34 6.34
N LYS A 324 17.78 -0.09 6.82
CA LYS A 324 17.51 0.49 8.15
C LYS A 324 16.42 -0.29 8.86
N VAL A 325 16.37 -0.16 10.19
CA VAL A 325 15.31 -0.75 11.00
C VAL A 325 14.14 0.23 11.06
N SER A 326 13.02 -0.10 10.44
CA SER A 326 11.77 0.63 10.60
C SER A 326 11.17 0.30 11.96
N MET A 327 10.67 1.34 12.64
CA MET A 327 10.00 1.24 13.93
C MET A 327 8.56 1.71 13.77
N HIS A 328 7.63 0.81 14.03
CA HIS A 328 6.20 1.05 13.94
C HIS A 328 5.53 0.89 15.29
N GLU A 329 4.46 1.63 15.50
CA GLU A 329 3.59 1.51 16.66
C GLU A 329 2.18 1.13 16.24
N VAL A 330 1.51 0.32 17.07
CA VAL A 330 0.13 -0.13 16.84
C VAL A 330 -0.64 -0.06 18.15
N ILE A 331 -1.92 0.32 18.10
CA ILE A 331 -2.77 0.28 19.30
C ILE A 331 -2.90 -1.18 19.77
N GLN A 332 -2.50 -1.43 21.01
CA GLN A 332 -2.32 -2.77 21.57
C GLN A 332 -3.62 -3.57 21.67
N ASP A 333 -4.78 -2.92 21.86
CA ASP A 333 -6.02 -3.60 22.25
C ASP A 333 -6.57 -4.35 21.05
N MET A 334 -6.44 -3.74 19.88
CA MET A 334 -6.68 -4.37 18.61
C MET A 334 -5.59 -5.42 18.33
N ASP A 335 -4.31 -5.09 18.53
CA ASP A 335 -3.15 -5.93 18.16
C ASP A 335 -3.00 -7.22 18.97
N ASN A 336 -3.25 -7.15 20.28
CA ASN A 336 -3.14 -8.28 21.19
C ASN A 336 -4.32 -9.26 21.06
N ASN A 337 -5.51 -8.75 20.71
CA ASN A 337 -6.73 -9.57 20.63
C ASN A 337 -6.92 -10.24 19.27
N GLY A 338 -6.06 -9.94 18.28
CA GLY A 338 -6.19 -10.49 16.93
C GLY A 338 -7.45 -10.02 16.18
N THR A 339 -8.15 -9.01 16.70
CA THR A 339 -9.34 -8.39 16.10
C THR A 339 -9.01 -7.11 15.34
N LEU A 340 -7.73 -6.83 15.11
CA LEU A 340 -7.27 -5.75 14.23
C LEU A 340 -8.05 -5.78 12.91
N GLY A 341 -8.61 -4.64 12.53
CA GLY A 341 -9.13 -4.48 11.18
C GLY A 341 -10.63 -4.73 10.98
N VAL A 342 -11.35 -5.24 11.99
CA VAL A 342 -12.80 -5.55 11.86
C VAL A 342 -13.70 -4.46 12.44
N ILE A 343 -13.23 -3.71 13.43
CA ILE A 343 -14.07 -2.78 14.21
C ILE A 343 -13.60 -1.33 14.09
N ASP A 344 -12.30 -1.08 13.96
CA ASP A 344 -11.74 0.27 13.83
C ASP A 344 -10.29 0.25 13.29
N ASP A 345 -9.78 1.43 12.93
CA ASP A 345 -8.42 1.66 12.47
C ASP A 345 -7.40 1.46 13.61
N PRO A 346 -6.47 0.49 13.48
CA PRO A 346 -5.43 0.24 14.48
C PRO A 346 -4.33 1.30 14.55
N LYS A 347 -4.37 2.30 13.67
CA LYS A 347 -3.40 3.41 13.58
C LYS A 347 -1.96 2.89 13.58
N VAL A 348 -1.67 1.96 12.66
CA VAL A 348 -0.31 1.50 12.39
C VAL A 348 0.50 2.71 11.96
N SER A 349 1.42 3.16 12.82
CA SER A 349 2.18 4.39 12.58
C SER A 349 3.66 4.11 12.56
N ILE A 350 4.37 4.55 11.54
CA ILE A 350 5.83 4.63 11.62
C ILE A 350 6.19 5.76 12.59
N THR A 351 7.10 5.48 13.52
CA THR A 351 7.55 6.44 14.55
C THR A 351 9.05 6.68 14.52
N GLY A 352 9.80 5.86 13.78
CA GLY A 352 11.21 6.10 13.56
C GLY A 352 11.85 5.15 12.57
N VAL A 353 13.05 5.52 12.15
CA VAL A 353 13.91 4.69 11.29
C VAL A 353 15.32 4.74 11.83
N LEU A 354 15.86 3.59 12.23
CA LEU A 354 17.17 3.48 12.85
C LEU A 354 18.20 3.08 11.81
N ARG A 355 19.20 3.94 11.61
CA ARG A 355 20.37 3.64 10.78
C ARG A 355 21.21 2.53 11.44
N PRO A 356 22.11 1.87 10.69
CA PRO A 356 23.13 1.01 11.28
C PRO A 356 24.01 1.80 12.28
N SER A 357 24.48 1.13 13.33
CA SER A 357 25.29 1.73 14.40
C SER A 357 24.62 2.90 15.12
N ALA A 358 23.29 2.87 15.26
CA ALA A 358 22.50 3.90 15.94
C ALA A 358 22.17 3.50 17.39
N SER A 359 21.82 4.52 18.18
CA SER A 359 21.36 4.40 19.56
C SER A 359 20.13 5.29 19.74
N VAL A 360 19.02 4.73 20.23
CA VAL A 360 17.77 5.46 20.45
C VAL A 360 17.11 5.06 21.76
N ALA A 361 16.80 6.05 22.59
CA ALA A 361 16.04 5.88 23.82
C ALA A 361 14.58 6.27 23.58
N LEU A 362 13.69 5.31 23.73
CA LEU A 362 12.25 5.49 23.67
C LEU A 362 11.74 5.72 25.09
N PHE A 363 11.90 6.93 25.61
CA PHE A 363 11.59 7.27 27.00
C PHE A 363 10.14 6.97 27.40
N ASN A 364 9.19 7.17 26.48
CA ASN A 364 7.77 6.87 26.71
C ASN A 364 7.51 5.37 26.94
N TYR A 365 8.41 4.51 26.48
CA TYR A 365 8.33 3.05 26.61
C TYR A 365 9.33 2.49 27.62
N LYS A 366 10.25 3.32 28.09
CA LYS A 366 11.42 2.92 28.87
C LYS A 366 12.24 1.83 28.18
N VAL A 367 12.44 1.96 26.87
CA VAL A 367 13.23 1.04 26.05
C VAL A 367 14.41 1.75 25.42
N HIS A 368 15.59 1.16 25.50
CA HIS A 368 16.78 1.59 24.78
C HIS A 368 17.15 0.56 23.71
N ILE A 369 17.36 1.05 22.49
CA ILE A 369 17.67 0.23 21.32
C ILE A 369 19.03 0.65 20.76
N LEU A 370 19.90 -0.33 20.53
CA LEU A 370 21.15 -0.18 19.78
C LEU A 370 21.09 -1.03 18.52
N THR A 371 21.46 -0.47 17.38
CA THR A 371 21.66 -1.22 16.14
C THR A 371 23.15 -1.38 15.87
N GLY A 372 23.56 -2.55 15.39
CA GLY A 372 24.91 -2.83 14.93
C GLY A 372 25.12 -2.40 13.47
N ALA A 373 26.24 -2.83 12.90
CA ALA A 373 26.47 -2.71 11.46
C ALA A 373 25.58 -3.70 10.68
N LEU A 374 25.30 -3.37 9.42
CA LEU A 374 24.74 -4.34 8.48
C LEU A 374 25.75 -5.48 8.23
N SER A 375 25.24 -6.69 8.10
CA SER A 375 25.99 -7.91 7.82
C SER A 375 25.27 -8.70 6.72
N ASN A 376 25.89 -9.81 6.27
CA ASN A 376 25.33 -10.69 5.24
C ASN A 376 24.87 -9.93 3.98
N SER A 377 25.75 -9.09 3.43
CA SER A 377 25.46 -8.24 2.27
C SER A 377 24.26 -7.30 2.45
N GLY A 378 24.02 -6.84 3.69
CA GLY A 378 22.91 -5.92 3.99
C GLY A 378 21.60 -6.61 4.37
N THR A 379 21.57 -7.95 4.45
CA THR A 379 20.36 -8.72 4.76
C THR A 379 20.15 -8.99 6.24
N SER A 380 21.09 -8.60 7.10
CA SER A 380 21.01 -8.84 8.55
C SER A 380 21.60 -7.67 9.34
N ILE A 381 21.04 -7.41 10.52
CA ILE A 381 21.54 -6.43 11.48
C ILE A 381 21.44 -6.98 12.91
N THR A 382 22.48 -6.77 13.72
CA THR A 382 22.38 -7.04 15.16
C THR A 382 21.63 -5.91 15.83
N ILE A 383 20.71 -6.24 16.73
CA ILE A 383 19.97 -5.27 17.54
C ILE A 383 20.07 -5.66 19.01
N LYS A 384 20.37 -4.70 19.87
CA LYS A 384 20.30 -4.86 21.33
C LYS A 384 19.13 -4.04 21.85
N ILE A 385 18.35 -4.64 22.73
CA ILE A 385 17.16 -4.01 23.32
C ILE A 385 17.25 -4.17 24.83
N CYS A 386 17.09 -3.07 25.56
CA CYS A 386 17.08 -3.06 27.01
C CYS A 386 15.87 -2.28 27.51
N ARG A 387 15.20 -2.81 28.54
CA ARG A 387 14.20 -2.05 29.31
C ARG A 387 14.92 -1.34 30.46
N PHE A 388 14.65 -0.06 30.69
CA PHE A 388 15.20 0.69 31.82
C PHE A 388 14.10 1.20 32.77
N THR A 389 14.47 1.71 33.94
CA THR A 389 13.50 2.29 34.89
C THR A 389 13.48 3.82 34.86
N GLU A 390 14.65 4.45 34.89
CA GLU A 390 14.82 5.90 34.91
C GLU A 390 15.61 6.38 33.68
N SER A 391 16.69 5.69 33.34
CA SER A 391 17.64 6.11 32.30
C SER A 391 18.20 4.95 31.48
N PRO A 392 18.43 5.13 30.17
CA PRO A 392 19.21 4.20 29.33
C PRO A 392 20.60 3.86 29.87
N ALA A 393 21.17 4.69 30.75
CA ALA A 393 22.48 4.44 31.37
C ALA A 393 22.50 3.22 32.30
N GLU A 394 21.34 2.73 32.73
CA GLU A 394 21.20 1.50 33.52
C GLU A 394 21.44 0.23 32.68
N CYS A 395 21.41 0.34 31.35
CA CYS A 395 21.48 -0.79 30.46
C CYS A 395 22.92 -1.29 30.29
N GLU A 396 23.17 -2.48 30.81
CA GLU A 396 24.46 -3.17 30.72
C GLU A 396 24.36 -4.40 29.81
N ASP A 397 25.49 -4.76 29.18
CA ASP A 397 25.60 -6.04 28.50
C ASP A 397 25.62 -7.17 29.55
N VAL A 398 25.00 -8.31 29.23
CA VAL A 398 25.10 -9.50 30.08
C VAL A 398 26.59 -9.84 30.24
N PRO A 399 27.10 -9.97 31.49
CA PRO A 399 28.47 -10.41 31.71
C PRO A 399 28.69 -11.74 30.97
N SER A 400 29.68 -11.74 30.07
CA SER A 400 30.03 -12.89 29.22
C SER A 400 30.47 -14.10 30.01
#